data_AF-A0A2G9G0H5-F1
#
_entry.id   AF-A0A2G9G0H5-F1
#
_cell.length_a   1.000
_cell.length_b   1.000
_cell.length_c   1.000
_cell.angle_alpha   90.00
_cell.angle_beta   90.00
_cell.angle_gamma   90.00
#
_symmetry.space_group_name_H-M   'P 1'
#
loop_
_entity.id
_entity.type
_entity.pdbx_description
1 polymer ?
#
loop_
_entity_poly.entity_id
_entity_poly.type
_entity_poly.pdbx_seq_one_letter_code
_entity_poly.pdbx_strand_id
1 'polypeptide(L)'
;MRLQRVSHRSSIFHLPKQPPLVSSRPHFFFLEPPVLPPFKLIKPCSSASPAVFGKKGVRFRRIVPINSADNDFGSNGAVNSSSDTDDCEDSLLGNGYCLPPQEIIDIVDAAPLPKLSLSPRRDKVLFLKRRSLPPLAELARPELKLAGLRIDGKCNARSRMSYCTGIGIHKVRDDGTLGPEKEIYGLPSGAKINFVTWSNDGSHLAFSVRTDEEDGSSSMLRVWVADIETGKARPLFQASDIFLNAVFDNFVWINNSTLLVCTIPLSRGDPPKKPLVPSGPRIKSNEQMEIIQSRSHQDLSKDKYDADLFDYYATSQLVLASLDGSVKLVGSPAVYTSLEPSPDKNYIKICSIHRPYSFTVSCGRFPRKVNLWTADGKFLRELCYLPLAEDIPITHNSVRKGKRSIQWRADKPSTLVWVEAQDGGDAKIEVSPRDIIYTEPAEPLENEQPVVLHKLDFRYRGISWCDDLLALVYESWYRTRKVQTWIISPGCESASPRILVDRSSEDVYSDPGSPVLRRTRSGTSVIVKIKKEGEEGTYVLLKGKGATPQGNIPFLDLFDMQ
;
A
#
# COMPACT_ATOMS: atom_id res chain seq x y z
N MET A 1 17.63 -50.20 -47.16
CA MET A 1 16.78 -50.83 -48.18
C MET A 1 15.82 -49.74 -48.69
N ARG A 2 15.96 -49.31 -49.96
CA ARG A 2 14.97 -48.73 -50.93
C ARG A 2 13.86 -47.79 -50.38
N LEU A 3 13.54 -46.60 -50.92
CA LEU A 3 13.61 -45.93 -52.25
C LEU A 3 13.61 -44.39 -52.04
N GLN A 4 14.41 -43.53 -52.70
CA GLN A 4 14.26 -42.89 -54.04
C GLN A 4 12.92 -42.15 -54.28
N ARG A 5 12.86 -40.89 -54.76
CA ARG A 5 13.43 -40.22 -55.97
C ARG A 5 13.66 -38.71 -55.67
N VAL A 6 14.69 -37.95 -56.07
CA VAL A 6 15.45 -37.70 -57.33
C VAL A 6 14.69 -36.97 -58.44
N SER A 7 15.06 -35.69 -58.68
CA SER A 7 15.65 -35.09 -59.92
C SER A 7 15.49 -33.54 -59.91
N HIS A 8 16.53 -32.68 -59.82
CA HIS A 8 17.44 -32.15 -60.88
C HIS A 8 16.71 -31.47 -62.06
N ARG A 9 17.10 -30.32 -62.64
CA ARG A 9 18.44 -29.74 -62.90
C ARG A 9 18.36 -28.33 -63.57
N SER A 10 19.46 -27.55 -63.47
CA SER A 10 20.03 -26.54 -64.42
C SER A 10 19.31 -25.19 -64.65
N SER A 11 19.83 -23.97 -64.41
CA SER A 11 21.12 -23.26 -64.67
C SER A 11 21.30 -22.73 -66.11
N ILE A 12 21.51 -21.40 -66.29
CA ILE A 12 22.70 -20.72 -66.91
C ILE A 12 22.45 -19.22 -67.34
N PHE A 13 23.29 -18.32 -66.76
CA PHE A 13 24.01 -17.09 -67.23
C PHE A 13 23.36 -15.87 -67.94
N HIS A 14 23.59 -14.64 -67.42
CA HIS A 14 24.70 -13.72 -67.81
C HIS A 14 24.77 -12.40 -66.97
N LEU A 15 26.00 -11.96 -66.64
CA LEU A 15 26.48 -10.66 -66.04
C LEU A 15 26.63 -9.54 -67.13
N PRO A 16 27.15 -8.29 -66.92
CA PRO A 16 27.66 -7.55 -65.72
C PRO A 16 27.26 -6.04 -65.58
N LYS A 17 27.61 -5.38 -64.46
CA LYS A 17 28.40 -4.10 -64.36
C LYS A 17 28.40 -3.48 -62.94
N GLN A 18 29.60 -3.19 -62.44
CA GLN A 18 29.98 -2.28 -61.32
C GLN A 18 30.60 -0.99 -61.92
N PRO A 19 31.05 0.04 -61.15
CA PRO A 19 30.49 0.78 -60.01
C PRO A 19 30.55 2.33 -60.30
N PRO A 20 30.49 3.29 -59.34
CA PRO A 20 31.57 3.51 -58.36
C PRO A 20 31.13 3.81 -56.91
N LEU A 21 32.11 3.60 -56.03
CA LEU A 21 32.20 4.03 -54.64
C LEU A 21 32.31 5.56 -54.53
N VAL A 22 31.64 6.16 -53.54
CA VAL A 22 32.15 7.35 -52.84
C VAL A 22 31.94 7.15 -51.34
N SER A 23 33.03 7.39 -50.61
CA SER A 23 33.21 7.27 -49.18
C SER A 23 32.62 8.44 -48.41
N SER A 24 32.02 8.19 -47.24
CA SER A 24 32.14 9.10 -46.08
C SER A 24 31.48 8.51 -44.83
N ARG A 25 32.29 8.22 -43.81
CA ARG A 25 31.96 8.29 -42.37
C ARG A 25 33.07 9.15 -41.75
N PRO A 26 32.92 9.75 -40.55
CA PRO A 26 31.73 10.09 -39.78
C PRO A 26 31.76 11.56 -39.28
N HIS A 27 30.62 12.12 -38.86
CA HIS A 27 30.62 13.26 -37.93
C HIS A 27 30.01 12.83 -36.60
N PHE A 28 30.90 12.52 -35.66
CA PHE A 28 30.63 12.50 -34.24
C PHE A 28 30.51 13.95 -33.76
N PHE A 29 29.32 14.35 -33.31
CA PHE A 29 29.21 15.53 -32.45
C PHE A 29 29.52 15.09 -31.02
N PHE A 30 30.75 15.36 -30.58
CA PHE A 30 31.08 15.47 -29.16
C PHE A 30 30.40 16.75 -28.63
N LEU A 31 29.50 16.61 -27.67
CA LEU A 31 29.09 17.73 -26.82
C LEU A 31 30.03 17.76 -25.62
N GLU A 32 30.92 18.75 -25.58
CA GLU A 32 31.71 19.10 -24.39
C GLU A 32 30.77 19.57 -23.26
N PRO A 33 31.04 19.22 -21.99
CA PRO A 33 30.34 19.79 -20.86
C PRO A 33 30.80 21.25 -20.63
N PRO A 34 29.92 22.15 -20.15
CA PRO A 34 30.28 23.54 -19.91
C PRO A 34 31.32 23.66 -18.77
N VAL A 35 32.39 24.39 -19.08
CA VAL A 35 33.43 24.83 -18.14
C VAL A 35 32.84 25.83 -17.15
N LEU A 36 32.82 25.47 -15.85
CA LEU A 36 32.53 26.39 -14.76
C LEU A 36 33.79 27.22 -14.42
N PRO A 37 33.67 28.52 -14.08
CA PRO A 37 34.81 29.35 -13.69
C PRO A 37 35.34 28.94 -12.31
N PRO A 38 36.63 29.21 -11.99
CA PRO A 38 37.26 28.72 -10.78
C PRO A 38 36.75 29.45 -9.53
N PHE A 39 36.07 28.75 -8.64
CA PHE A 39 35.83 29.22 -7.28
C PHE A 39 37.15 29.23 -6.51
N LYS A 40 37.51 30.42 -5.99
CA LYS A 40 38.68 30.63 -5.14
C LYS A 40 38.59 29.75 -3.89
N LEU A 41 39.64 28.96 -3.66
CA LEU A 41 39.92 28.32 -2.39
C LEU A 41 40.07 29.37 -1.29
N ILE A 42 39.27 29.27 -0.24
CA ILE A 42 39.63 29.78 1.09
C ILE A 42 40.15 28.57 1.88
N LYS A 43 41.43 28.60 2.23
CA LYS A 43 42.10 27.57 3.05
C LYS A 43 41.56 27.57 4.48
N PRO A 44 41.59 26.41 5.16
CA PRO A 44 41.11 26.25 6.53
C PRO A 44 42.15 26.71 7.55
N CYS A 45 41.71 27.37 8.61
CA CYS A 45 42.51 27.50 9.83
C CYS A 45 42.32 26.23 10.67
N SER A 46 43.42 25.51 10.86
CA SER A 46 43.58 24.42 11.82
C SER A 46 43.82 24.97 13.23
N SER A 47 43.17 24.38 14.24
CA SER A 47 43.85 24.00 15.50
C SER A 47 42.97 23.16 16.43
N ALA A 48 43.51 21.97 16.75
CA ALA A 48 43.48 21.29 18.06
C ALA A 48 42.18 20.67 18.63
N SER A 49 42.23 19.34 18.79
CA SER A 49 41.53 18.53 19.81
C SER A 49 42.33 18.51 21.13
N PRO A 50 41.92 17.80 22.23
CA PRO A 50 40.58 17.43 22.72
C PRO A 50 40.36 17.80 24.22
N ALA A 51 39.11 17.84 24.70
CA ALA A 51 38.82 17.68 26.14
C ALA A 51 37.39 17.19 26.42
N VAL A 52 37.27 16.44 27.52
CA VAL A 52 36.17 15.58 27.99
C VAL A 52 35.23 16.32 28.96
N PHE A 53 34.05 15.74 29.23
CA PHE A 53 33.00 16.06 30.24
C PHE A 53 31.99 17.16 29.83
N GLY A 54 30.69 17.08 30.12
CA GLY A 54 29.87 16.13 30.85
C GLY A 54 28.38 16.52 30.72
N LYS A 55 27.48 15.56 30.96
CA LYS A 55 26.01 15.69 30.87
C LYS A 55 25.45 16.69 31.89
N LYS A 56 24.52 17.57 31.50
CA LYS A 56 23.38 18.00 32.33
C LYS A 56 22.15 18.31 31.47
N GLY A 57 21.03 17.67 31.81
CA GLY A 57 19.70 18.00 31.30
C GLY A 57 19.01 19.05 32.15
N VAL A 58 18.07 19.78 31.56
CA VAL A 58 17.20 20.75 32.25
C VAL A 58 15.74 20.39 32.00
N ARG A 59 15.01 20.17 33.09
CA ARG A 59 13.54 20.05 33.18
C ARG A 59 12.94 21.45 33.30
N PHE A 60 11.86 21.75 32.57
CA PHE A 60 10.97 22.85 32.91
C PHE A 60 9.69 22.33 33.57
N ARG A 61 9.40 22.87 34.75
CA ARG A 61 8.18 22.62 35.55
C ARG A 61 7.08 23.57 35.09
N ARG A 62 5.84 23.04 35.00
CA ARG A 62 4.58 23.80 35.12
C ARG A 62 4.48 24.44 36.50
N ILE A 63 3.80 25.57 36.62
CA ILE A 63 2.71 25.87 37.58
C ILE A 63 2.14 27.27 37.29
N VAL A 64 0.80 27.36 37.28
CA VAL A 64 -0.03 28.57 37.41
C VAL A 64 -0.64 28.53 38.81
N PRO A 65 -0.92 29.67 39.47
CA PRO A 65 -2.31 29.92 39.88
C PRO A 65 -2.77 31.38 39.72
N ILE A 66 -4.09 31.54 39.91
CA ILE A 66 -5.02 32.65 39.65
C ILE A 66 -5.44 33.37 40.97
N ASN A 67 -6.04 34.58 40.83
CA ASN A 67 -6.78 35.45 41.80
C ASN A 67 -5.94 36.50 42.57
N SER A 68 -6.34 37.75 42.83
CA SER A 68 -7.63 38.48 42.76
C SER A 68 -7.45 40.00 43.03
N ALA A 69 -8.31 40.84 42.40
CA ALA A 69 -9.00 42.07 42.85
C ALA A 69 -8.27 43.34 43.41
N ASP A 70 -8.60 44.46 42.73
CA ASP A 70 -9.03 45.81 43.18
C ASP A 70 -8.10 46.97 43.61
N ASN A 71 -8.35 48.08 42.88
CA ASN A 71 -8.41 49.52 43.20
C ASN A 71 -7.18 50.47 43.14
N ASP A 72 -7.26 51.35 42.12
CA ASP A 72 -7.10 52.83 42.08
C ASP A 72 -5.93 53.52 42.79
N PHE A 73 -5.13 54.26 42.01
CA PHE A 73 -5.01 55.74 42.01
C PHE A 73 -3.98 56.20 40.95
N GLY A 74 -4.34 57.21 40.15
CA GLY A 74 -3.54 57.69 39.01
C GLY A 74 -2.49 58.78 39.32
N SER A 75 -1.63 59.07 38.33
CA SER A 75 -1.17 60.42 37.98
C SER A 75 -0.27 60.40 36.72
N ASN A 76 -0.43 61.42 35.89
CA ASN A 76 0.18 61.70 34.58
C ASN A 76 1.69 61.98 34.59
N GLY A 77 2.36 61.80 33.44
CA GLY A 77 3.52 62.62 33.06
C GLY A 77 4.45 62.09 31.93
N ALA A 78 4.26 62.62 30.71
CA ALA A 78 5.26 62.97 29.67
C ALA A 78 6.22 61.86 29.10
N VAL A 79 6.06 61.40 27.85
CA VAL A 79 6.44 61.99 26.53
C VAL A 79 7.89 61.66 26.06
N ASN A 80 7.91 60.97 24.91
CA ASN A 80 8.92 60.84 23.84
C ASN A 80 10.19 60.01 24.04
N SER A 81 10.35 58.96 23.21
CA SER A 81 11.12 59.07 21.94
C SER A 81 11.24 57.75 21.18
N SER A 82 11.06 57.82 19.85
CA SER A 82 11.64 56.96 18.78
C SER A 82 11.32 55.45 18.81
N SER A 83 10.95 54.76 17.75
CA SER A 83 11.14 54.95 16.30
C SER A 83 10.39 53.82 15.60
N ASP A 84 9.71 54.13 14.50
CA ASP A 84 9.14 53.26 13.47
C ASP A 84 9.35 51.74 13.63
N THR A 85 8.37 51.10 14.26
CA THR A 85 8.05 49.66 14.16
C THR A 85 6.57 49.49 13.88
N ASP A 86 6.05 50.17 12.85
CA ASP A 86 4.73 49.90 12.28
C ASP A 86 4.94 48.88 11.13
N ASP A 87 4.86 47.58 11.38
CA ASP A 87 3.64 46.81 11.09
C ASP A 87 3.54 45.49 11.90
N CYS A 88 3.94 45.48 13.18
CA CYS A 88 3.76 44.28 14.03
C CYS A 88 3.21 44.53 15.44
N GLU A 89 2.89 45.76 15.82
CA GLU A 89 2.41 46.05 17.18
C GLU A 89 0.92 46.41 17.30
N ASP A 90 0.14 46.41 16.21
CA ASP A 90 -1.31 46.70 16.30
C ASP A 90 -2.20 45.44 16.34
N SER A 91 -1.64 44.28 16.66
CA SER A 91 -2.38 43.00 16.79
C SER A 91 -2.40 42.42 18.21
N LEU A 92 -1.83 43.10 19.20
CA LEU A 92 -1.73 42.57 20.57
C LEU A 92 -2.99 42.75 21.43
N LEU A 93 -4.10 43.24 20.84
CA LEU A 93 -5.43 43.27 21.46
C LEU A 93 -6.53 42.69 20.56
N GLY A 94 -6.20 41.68 19.74
CA GLY A 94 -7.17 40.86 19.03
C GLY A 94 -6.92 39.38 19.30
N ASN A 95 -7.83 38.70 20.00
CA ASN A 95 -7.84 37.24 20.17
C ASN A 95 -8.13 36.48 18.83
N GLY A 96 -7.66 37.02 17.69
CA GLY A 96 -7.96 36.56 16.34
C GLY A 96 -6.91 35.62 15.77
N TYR A 97 -7.32 34.85 14.76
CA TYR A 97 -6.44 34.01 13.97
C TYR A 97 -5.52 34.89 13.11
N CYS A 98 -4.20 34.79 13.31
CA CYS A 98 -3.21 35.48 12.49
C CYS A 98 -2.81 34.60 11.29
N LEU A 99 -2.81 35.19 10.09
CA LEU A 99 -2.27 34.55 8.90
C LEU A 99 -0.73 34.72 8.86
N PRO A 100 0.01 33.71 8.37
CA PRO A 100 1.45 33.86 8.14
C PRO A 100 1.72 34.78 6.94
N PRO A 101 2.98 35.20 6.71
CA PRO A 101 3.37 35.95 5.51
C PRO A 101 2.93 35.25 4.22
N GLN A 102 2.64 36.03 3.17
CA GLN A 102 2.04 35.54 1.93
C GLN A 102 2.87 34.43 1.27
N GLU A 103 4.20 34.49 1.35
CA GLU A 103 5.09 33.47 0.79
C GLU A 103 4.85 32.09 1.43
N ILE A 104 4.53 32.06 2.73
CA ILE A 104 4.19 30.82 3.44
C ILE A 104 2.80 30.33 3.04
N ILE A 105 1.83 31.25 2.87
CA ILE A 105 0.49 30.91 2.39
C ILE A 105 0.60 30.28 1.00
N ASP A 106 1.32 30.91 0.08
CA ASP A 106 1.49 30.43 -1.30
C ASP A 106 2.12 29.04 -1.35
N ILE A 107 3.11 28.77 -0.48
CA ILE A 107 3.74 27.45 -0.38
C ILE A 107 2.76 26.39 0.16
N VAL A 108 1.95 26.75 1.16
CA VAL A 108 1.01 25.82 1.82
C VAL A 108 -0.20 25.53 0.93
N ASP A 109 -0.72 26.55 0.25
CA ASP A 109 -1.90 26.49 -0.61
C ASP A 109 -1.60 26.05 -2.04
N ALA A 110 -0.32 26.01 -2.44
CA ALA A 110 0.11 25.48 -3.72
C ALA A 110 -0.55 24.13 -4.04
N ALA A 111 -1.12 24.02 -5.24
CA ALA A 111 -1.75 22.79 -5.69
C ALA A 111 -0.70 21.66 -5.71
N PRO A 112 -0.91 20.56 -4.99
CA PRO A 112 0.06 19.48 -4.94
C PRO A 112 0.10 18.77 -6.30
N LEU A 113 1.27 18.24 -6.64
CA LEU A 113 1.41 17.40 -7.84
C LEU A 113 0.39 16.25 -7.80
N PRO A 114 -0.28 15.96 -8.92
CA PRO A 114 -1.26 14.88 -9.00
C PRO A 114 -0.58 13.54 -8.76
N LYS A 115 -1.33 12.59 -8.20
CA LYS A 115 -0.83 11.22 -8.08
C LYS A 115 -0.96 10.53 -9.43
N LEU A 116 0.15 9.98 -9.93
CA LEU A 116 0.19 9.28 -11.21
C LEU A 116 -0.19 7.81 -11.06
N SER A 117 -0.97 7.29 -12.00
CA SER A 117 -1.31 5.86 -12.09
C SER A 117 -1.25 5.40 -13.54
N LEU A 118 -0.30 4.54 -13.88
CA LEU A 118 -0.15 3.99 -15.23
C LEU A 118 -1.19 2.89 -15.49
N SER A 119 -1.71 2.86 -16.71
CA SER A 119 -2.56 1.77 -17.19
C SER A 119 -1.80 0.44 -17.18
N PRO A 120 -2.49 -0.71 -17.07
CA PRO A 120 -1.84 -2.02 -17.17
C PRO A 120 -1.02 -2.19 -18.46
N ARG A 121 -1.46 -1.57 -19.56
CA ARG A 121 -0.78 -1.59 -20.87
C ARG A 121 0.31 -0.52 -21.03
N ARG A 122 0.46 0.41 -20.07
CA ARG A 122 1.40 1.56 -20.10
C ARG A 122 1.22 2.54 -21.25
N ASP A 123 0.06 2.50 -21.90
CA ASP A 123 -0.32 3.40 -23.00
C ASP A 123 -1.06 4.66 -22.50
N LYS A 124 -1.41 4.71 -21.21
CA LYS A 124 -2.14 5.80 -20.57
C LYS A 124 -1.65 6.03 -19.15
N VAL A 125 -1.78 7.27 -18.68
CA VAL A 125 -1.51 7.66 -17.30
C VAL A 125 -2.68 8.47 -16.75
N LEU A 126 -3.11 8.13 -15.52
CA LEU A 126 -4.06 8.95 -14.77
C LEU A 126 -3.32 10.01 -13.98
N PHE A 127 -3.85 11.22 -14.03
CA PHE A 127 -3.52 12.33 -13.15
C PHE A 127 -4.64 12.44 -12.12
N LEU A 128 -4.41 11.89 -10.93
CA LEU A 128 -5.35 11.96 -9.83
C LEU A 128 -5.14 13.29 -9.10
N LYS A 129 -6.00 14.26 -9.42
CA LYS A 129 -5.97 15.63 -8.88
C LYS A 129 -6.33 15.57 -7.40
N ARG A 130 -5.57 16.26 -6.55
CA ARG A 130 -5.76 16.23 -5.09
C ARG A 130 -5.60 17.62 -4.50
N ARG A 131 -6.14 17.82 -3.31
CA ARG A 131 -5.97 19.06 -2.54
C ARG A 131 -4.78 18.93 -1.59
N SER A 132 -4.08 20.03 -1.33
CA SER A 132 -2.96 20.08 -0.37
C SER A 132 -3.45 19.76 1.05
N LEU A 133 -4.44 20.52 1.52
CA LEU A 133 -5.01 20.39 2.85
C LEU A 133 -6.51 20.06 2.80
N PRO A 134 -6.99 19.09 3.60
CA PRO A 134 -8.42 18.86 3.76
C PRO A 134 -9.05 20.03 4.54
N PRO A 135 -10.31 20.39 4.26
CA PRO A 135 -11.02 21.43 5.01
C PRO A 135 -11.22 21.01 6.47
N LEU A 136 -11.32 21.99 7.38
CA LEU A 136 -11.54 21.73 8.82
C LEU A 136 -12.79 20.89 9.10
N ALA A 137 -13.85 21.08 8.31
CA ALA A 137 -15.08 20.28 8.41
C ALA A 137 -14.82 18.77 8.25
N GLU A 138 -13.86 18.36 7.40
CA GLU A 138 -13.46 16.96 7.26
C GLU A 138 -12.70 16.45 8.50
N LEU A 139 -11.87 17.29 9.11
CA LEU A 139 -11.08 16.94 10.29
C LEU A 139 -11.91 16.88 11.57
N ALA A 140 -12.99 17.66 11.64
CA ALA A 140 -13.90 17.72 12.77
C ALA A 140 -14.92 16.58 12.82
N ARG A 141 -14.98 15.73 11.77
CA ARG A 141 -15.97 14.65 11.70
C ARG A 141 -15.84 13.69 12.88
N PRO A 142 -16.97 13.28 13.50
CA PRO A 142 -16.95 12.28 14.57
C PRO A 142 -16.37 10.94 14.09
N GLU A 143 -15.58 10.30 14.96
CA GLU A 143 -14.94 9.02 14.65
C GLU A 143 -15.28 7.98 15.70
N LEU A 144 -15.70 6.81 15.25
CA LEU A 144 -15.85 5.63 16.08
C LEU A 144 -14.52 4.91 16.19
N LYS A 145 -14.09 4.65 17.41
CA LYS A 145 -12.82 3.99 17.75
C LYS A 145 -13.09 2.56 18.21
N LEU A 146 -12.99 1.61 17.29
CA LEU A 146 -13.44 0.24 17.49
C LEU A 146 -12.36 -0.75 17.05
N ALA A 147 -11.95 -1.65 17.94
CA ALA A 147 -10.96 -2.70 17.67
C ALA A 147 -9.64 -2.21 17.01
N GLY A 148 -9.18 -1.00 17.33
CA GLY A 148 -7.99 -0.37 16.73
C GLY A 148 -8.25 0.33 15.38
N LEU A 149 -9.52 0.44 14.96
CA LEU A 149 -9.96 1.13 13.77
C LEU A 149 -10.59 2.48 14.12
N ARG A 150 -10.47 3.43 13.20
CA ARG A 150 -11.21 4.71 13.22
C ARG A 150 -12.18 4.72 12.05
N ILE A 151 -13.47 4.71 12.35
CA ILE A 151 -14.56 4.58 11.38
C ILE A 151 -15.39 5.87 11.41
N ASP A 152 -15.66 6.42 10.24
CA ASP A 152 -16.71 7.43 10.07
C ASP A 152 -18.04 6.70 9.85
N GLY A 153 -18.91 6.79 10.85
CA GLY A 153 -20.19 6.08 10.86
C GLY A 153 -21.21 6.61 9.85
N LYS A 154 -21.08 7.86 9.38
CA LYS A 154 -21.98 8.45 8.38
C LYS A 154 -21.68 7.92 6.98
N CYS A 155 -20.40 7.86 6.59
CA CYS A 155 -20.00 7.33 5.29
C CYS A 155 -19.72 5.81 5.28
N ASN A 156 -19.72 5.15 6.44
CA ASN A 156 -19.42 3.73 6.62
C ASN A 156 -18.05 3.32 6.05
N ALA A 157 -17.03 4.11 6.37
CA ALA A 157 -15.68 3.92 5.88
C ALA A 157 -14.63 4.25 6.95
N ARG A 158 -13.35 4.04 6.60
CA ARG A 158 -12.24 4.57 7.39
C ARG A 158 -12.39 6.08 7.54
N SER A 159 -12.11 6.60 8.74
CA SER A 159 -12.06 8.05 8.93
C SER A 159 -10.82 8.66 8.26
N ARG A 160 -10.88 9.96 7.96
CA ARG A 160 -9.78 10.80 7.42
C ARG A 160 -9.17 10.27 6.12
N MET A 161 -9.98 9.70 5.24
CA MET A 161 -9.50 9.24 3.93
C MET A 161 -9.18 10.43 3.02
N SER A 162 -7.94 10.46 2.49
CA SER A 162 -7.58 11.35 1.38
C SER A 162 -8.42 11.03 0.15
N TYR A 163 -8.87 12.07 -0.56
CA TYR A 163 -9.66 11.94 -1.78
C TYR A 163 -9.02 12.70 -2.94
N CYS A 164 -9.41 12.30 -4.14
CA CYS A 164 -9.11 13.02 -5.37
C CYS A 164 -10.30 13.91 -5.73
N THR A 165 -10.03 15.08 -6.29
CA THR A 165 -11.04 16.04 -6.75
C THR A 165 -11.37 15.88 -8.23
N GLY A 166 -10.53 15.15 -8.97
CA GLY A 166 -10.72 14.89 -10.39
C GLY A 166 -9.74 13.84 -10.91
N ILE A 167 -10.05 13.31 -12.09
CA ILE A 167 -9.22 12.33 -12.80
C ILE A 167 -8.98 12.84 -14.22
N GLY A 168 -7.73 13.18 -14.52
CA GLY A 168 -7.25 13.44 -15.88
C GLY A 168 -6.66 12.17 -16.49
N ILE A 169 -6.90 11.93 -17.77
CA ILE A 169 -6.34 10.81 -18.53
C ILE A 169 -5.44 11.38 -19.63
N HIS A 170 -4.18 10.97 -19.65
CA HIS A 170 -3.27 11.27 -20.76
C HIS A 170 -2.88 9.99 -21.47
N LYS A 171 -2.84 10.04 -22.81
CA LYS A 171 -2.18 9.01 -23.61
C LYS A 171 -0.67 9.18 -23.50
N VAL A 172 0.06 8.09 -23.31
CA VAL A 172 1.53 8.07 -23.37
C VAL A 172 1.92 7.78 -24.81
N ARG A 173 2.66 8.69 -25.43
CA ARG A 173 3.18 8.54 -26.80
C ARG A 173 4.51 7.76 -26.79
N ASP A 174 4.90 7.24 -27.95
CA ASP A 174 6.13 6.45 -28.10
C ASP A 174 7.42 7.24 -27.80
N ASP A 175 7.38 8.57 -27.97
CA ASP A 175 8.45 9.50 -27.61
C ASP A 175 8.50 9.83 -26.11
N GLY A 176 7.63 9.20 -25.30
CA GLY A 176 7.52 9.44 -23.86
C GLY A 176 6.73 10.70 -23.49
N THR A 177 6.23 11.47 -24.46
CA THR A 177 5.41 12.66 -24.18
C THR A 177 3.98 12.29 -23.84
N LEU A 178 3.30 13.20 -23.14
CA LEU A 178 1.90 13.06 -22.80
C LEU A 178 1.01 13.75 -23.85
N GLY A 179 -0.05 13.05 -24.24
CA GLY A 179 -1.15 13.64 -25.01
C GLY A 179 -1.92 14.69 -24.22
N PRO A 180 -2.86 15.41 -24.87
CA PRO A 180 -3.75 16.34 -24.16
C PRO A 180 -4.52 15.62 -23.06
N GLU A 181 -4.83 16.37 -21.99
CA GLU A 181 -5.63 15.84 -20.88
C GLU A 181 -7.07 15.56 -21.35
N LYS A 182 -7.56 14.37 -21.04
CA LYS A 182 -8.97 14.03 -21.12
C LYS A 182 -9.52 13.86 -19.71
N GLU A 183 -10.38 14.78 -19.29
CA GLU A 183 -11.00 14.72 -17.97
C GLU A 183 -12.17 13.73 -17.94
N ILE A 184 -12.30 13.00 -16.83
CA ILE A 184 -13.46 12.16 -16.56
C ILE A 184 -14.65 13.04 -16.15
N TYR A 185 -15.79 12.86 -16.81
CA TYR A 185 -17.00 13.65 -16.59
C TYR A 185 -18.22 12.78 -16.24
N GLY A 186 -19.32 13.41 -15.83
CA GLY A 186 -20.54 12.74 -15.37
C GLY A 186 -20.59 12.48 -13.86
N LEU A 187 -19.60 12.97 -13.12
CA LEU A 187 -19.57 12.95 -11.66
C LEU A 187 -20.51 14.03 -11.08
N PRO A 188 -21.10 13.81 -9.90
CA PRO A 188 -21.86 14.84 -9.21
C PRO A 188 -20.96 16.03 -8.84
N SER A 189 -21.56 17.22 -8.70
CA SER A 189 -20.83 18.40 -8.21
C SER A 189 -20.26 18.14 -6.82
N GLY A 190 -19.03 18.58 -6.58
CA GLY A 190 -18.35 18.34 -5.29
C GLY A 190 -17.93 16.89 -5.04
N ALA A 191 -17.89 16.03 -6.07
CA ALA A 191 -17.48 14.64 -5.94
C ALA A 191 -16.10 14.47 -5.28
N LYS A 192 -16.05 13.63 -4.25
CA LYS A 192 -14.83 13.17 -3.60
C LYS A 192 -14.56 11.74 -4.01
N ILE A 193 -13.46 11.54 -4.74
CA ILE A 193 -13.13 10.26 -5.36
C ILE A 193 -12.13 9.51 -4.50
N ASN A 194 -12.42 8.24 -4.19
CA ASN A 194 -11.50 7.34 -3.48
C ASN A 194 -11.33 6.02 -4.24
N PHE A 195 -10.32 5.23 -3.82
CA PHE A 195 -10.11 3.85 -4.27
C PHE A 195 -10.06 3.65 -5.81
N VAL A 196 -9.40 4.55 -6.52
CA VAL A 196 -9.27 4.44 -8.00
C VAL A 196 -8.42 3.23 -8.39
N THR A 197 -8.98 2.35 -9.21
CA THR A 197 -8.31 1.16 -9.74
C THR A 197 -8.65 0.92 -11.21
N TRP A 198 -7.70 0.33 -11.93
CA TRP A 198 -7.85 -0.01 -13.34
C TRP A 198 -8.47 -1.40 -13.49
N SER A 199 -9.30 -1.60 -14.51
CA SER A 199 -9.61 -2.94 -15.02
C SER A 199 -8.33 -3.59 -15.56
N ASN A 200 -8.30 -4.92 -15.63
CA ASN A 200 -7.07 -5.66 -15.97
C ASN A 200 -6.55 -5.38 -17.40
N ASP A 201 -7.43 -5.02 -18.33
CA ASP A 201 -7.13 -4.60 -19.71
C ASP A 201 -6.92 -3.07 -19.86
N GLY A 202 -7.26 -2.29 -18.82
CA GLY A 202 -7.16 -0.84 -18.81
C GLY A 202 -8.23 -0.13 -19.65
N SER A 203 -9.34 -0.78 -19.95
CA SER A 203 -10.50 -0.19 -20.65
C SER A 203 -11.42 0.60 -19.73
N HIS A 204 -11.46 0.23 -18.45
CA HIS A 204 -12.34 0.83 -17.45
C HIS A 204 -11.59 1.23 -16.18
N LEU A 205 -12.15 2.18 -15.46
CA LEU A 205 -11.80 2.48 -14.07
C LEU A 205 -12.95 2.13 -13.16
N ALA A 206 -12.63 1.64 -11.97
CA ALA A 206 -13.55 1.59 -10.84
C ALA A 206 -13.02 2.51 -9.74
N PHE A 207 -13.91 3.24 -9.10
CA PHE A 207 -13.60 4.13 -7.98
C PHE A 207 -14.85 4.32 -7.13
N SER A 208 -14.71 4.85 -5.93
CA SER A 208 -15.86 5.23 -5.11
C SER A 208 -16.04 6.74 -5.12
N VAL A 209 -17.29 7.19 -5.07
CA VAL A 209 -17.65 8.60 -4.95
C VAL A 209 -18.47 8.81 -3.69
N ARG A 210 -18.19 9.92 -3.01
CA ARG A 210 -19.05 10.52 -1.98
C ARG A 210 -19.13 12.02 -2.20
N THR A 211 -20.15 12.67 -1.66
CA THR A 211 -20.35 14.12 -1.69
C THR A 211 -20.54 14.62 -0.26
N ASP A 212 -20.36 15.92 -0.05
CA ASP A 212 -20.79 16.55 1.20
C ASP A 212 -22.30 16.78 1.17
N GLU A 213 -22.92 16.62 2.34
CA GLU A 213 -24.33 16.89 2.58
C GLU A 213 -24.49 18.26 3.23
N GLU A 214 -25.70 18.83 3.18
CA GLU A 214 -26.02 20.16 3.74
C GLU A 214 -25.79 20.24 5.25
N ASP A 215 -25.93 19.11 5.97
CA ASP A 215 -25.70 19.02 7.41
C ASP A 215 -24.20 18.96 7.80
N GLY A 216 -23.29 19.13 6.82
CA GLY A 216 -21.84 19.03 7.00
C GLY A 216 -21.32 17.60 7.11
N SER A 217 -22.19 16.59 7.02
CA SER A 217 -21.79 15.19 6.95
C SER A 217 -21.41 14.77 5.52
N SER A 218 -20.95 13.53 5.36
CA SER A 218 -20.65 12.97 4.04
C SER A 218 -21.71 11.97 3.65
N SER A 219 -22.08 11.99 2.37
CA SER A 219 -22.88 10.93 1.77
C SER A 219 -22.19 9.58 1.94
N MET A 220 -22.97 8.52 1.90
CA MET A 220 -22.44 7.16 1.79
C MET A 220 -21.67 6.98 0.48
N LEU A 221 -20.66 6.11 0.51
CA LEU A 221 -19.86 5.80 -0.66
C LEU A 221 -20.65 4.94 -1.65
N ARG A 222 -20.58 5.29 -2.92
CA ARG A 222 -21.08 4.45 -4.02
C ARG A 222 -19.95 4.09 -4.96
N VAL A 223 -20.01 2.91 -5.56
CA VAL A 223 -19.06 2.49 -6.59
C VAL A 223 -19.47 3.07 -7.93
N TRP A 224 -18.50 3.65 -8.62
CA TRP A 224 -18.62 4.24 -9.94
C TRP A 224 -17.64 3.56 -10.89
N VAL A 225 -18.02 3.54 -12.15
CA VAL A 225 -17.20 3.04 -13.25
C VAL A 225 -17.11 4.10 -14.33
N ALA A 226 -15.89 4.27 -14.87
CA ALA A 226 -15.65 5.15 -16.00
C ALA A 226 -15.09 4.37 -17.18
N ASP A 227 -15.60 4.69 -18.36
CA ASP A 227 -15.05 4.22 -19.62
C ASP A 227 -13.90 5.13 -20.05
N ILE A 228 -12.74 4.54 -20.32
CA ILE A 228 -11.51 5.29 -20.60
C ILE A 228 -11.52 5.93 -21.99
N GLU A 229 -12.18 5.30 -22.96
CA GLU A 229 -12.22 5.80 -24.32
C GLU A 229 -13.12 7.02 -24.44
N THR A 230 -14.29 6.98 -23.78
CA THR A 230 -15.29 8.05 -23.79
C THR A 230 -15.04 9.09 -22.71
N GLY A 231 -14.47 8.71 -21.55
CA GLY A 231 -14.29 9.57 -20.37
C GLY A 231 -15.56 9.71 -19.52
N LYS A 232 -16.63 8.98 -19.86
CA LYS A 232 -17.91 9.06 -19.15
C LYS A 232 -17.89 8.16 -17.91
N ALA A 233 -18.21 8.74 -16.76
CA ALA A 233 -18.44 8.04 -15.50
C ALA A 233 -19.93 7.81 -15.24
N ARG A 234 -20.25 6.70 -14.56
CA ARG A 234 -21.59 6.38 -14.07
C ARG A 234 -21.53 5.52 -12.79
N PRO A 235 -22.59 5.50 -11.97
CA PRO A 235 -22.72 4.51 -10.90
C PRO A 235 -22.65 3.08 -11.44
N LEU A 236 -22.02 2.18 -10.69
CA LEU A 236 -22.00 0.76 -11.00
C LEU A 236 -23.37 0.12 -10.75
N PHE A 237 -23.97 0.42 -9.60
CA PHE A 237 -25.31 -0.03 -9.25
C PHE A 237 -26.36 0.96 -9.72
N GLN A 238 -27.40 0.46 -10.39
CA GLN A 238 -28.57 1.26 -10.76
C GLN A 238 -29.46 1.54 -9.55
N ALA A 239 -29.54 0.59 -8.62
CA ALA A 239 -30.27 0.74 -7.37
C ALA A 239 -29.58 1.76 -6.45
N SER A 240 -30.35 2.71 -5.93
CA SER A 240 -29.83 3.83 -5.13
C SER A 240 -29.57 3.48 -3.66
N ASP A 241 -30.03 2.33 -3.19
CA ASP A 241 -29.92 1.82 -1.82
C ASP A 241 -28.68 0.92 -1.59
N ILE A 242 -27.91 0.63 -2.64
CA ILE A 242 -26.67 -0.13 -2.54
C ILE A 242 -25.50 0.81 -2.28
N PHE A 243 -24.90 0.67 -1.10
CA PHE A 243 -23.76 1.46 -0.65
C PHE A 243 -22.55 0.57 -0.39
N LEU A 244 -21.36 1.14 -0.62
CA LEU A 244 -20.09 0.50 -0.37
C LEU A 244 -19.80 0.45 1.14
N ASN A 245 -19.37 -0.70 1.64
CA ASN A 245 -18.71 -0.79 2.94
C ASN A 245 -17.20 -0.67 2.72
N ALA A 246 -16.60 0.42 3.21
CA ALA A 246 -15.18 0.71 3.05
C ALA A 246 -14.42 0.73 4.39
N VAL A 247 -14.85 -0.09 5.35
CA VAL A 247 -14.13 -0.27 6.64
C VAL A 247 -12.84 -1.09 6.46
N PHE A 248 -12.87 -2.11 5.59
CA PHE A 248 -11.72 -2.92 5.19
C PHE A 248 -11.52 -2.84 3.65
N ASP A 249 -11.33 -3.97 2.98
CA ASP A 249 -11.34 -4.05 1.52
C ASP A 249 -12.71 -3.68 0.97
N ASN A 250 -12.71 -2.97 -0.16
CA ASN A 250 -13.89 -2.35 -0.74
C ASN A 250 -14.39 -3.09 -1.99
N PHE A 251 -13.60 -3.17 -3.04
CA PHE A 251 -13.93 -3.88 -4.27
C PHE A 251 -12.69 -4.27 -5.05
N VAL A 252 -12.80 -5.34 -5.83
CA VAL A 252 -11.73 -5.86 -6.70
C VAL A 252 -12.27 -6.29 -8.05
N TRP A 253 -11.49 -6.11 -9.11
CA TRP A 253 -11.81 -6.62 -10.44
C TRP A 253 -11.59 -8.13 -10.48
N ILE A 254 -12.66 -8.88 -10.75
CA ILE A 254 -12.57 -10.33 -10.98
C ILE A 254 -12.14 -10.60 -12.42
N ASN A 255 -12.72 -9.84 -13.35
CA ASN A 255 -12.36 -9.88 -14.76
C ASN A 255 -12.38 -8.46 -15.34
N ASN A 256 -12.51 -8.29 -16.65
CA ASN A 256 -12.48 -6.96 -17.27
C ASN A 256 -13.82 -6.20 -17.17
N SER A 257 -14.90 -6.89 -16.79
CA SER A 257 -16.27 -6.37 -16.78
C SER A 257 -17.04 -6.63 -15.47
N THR A 258 -16.44 -7.30 -14.49
CA THR A 258 -17.10 -7.70 -13.24
C THR A 258 -16.23 -7.37 -12.04
N LEU A 259 -16.85 -6.71 -11.06
CA LEU A 259 -16.28 -6.37 -9.77
C LEU A 259 -16.90 -7.26 -8.68
N LEU A 260 -16.08 -7.71 -7.73
CA LEU A 260 -16.57 -8.18 -6.43
C LEU A 260 -16.53 -7.02 -5.45
N VAL A 261 -17.66 -6.67 -4.86
CA VAL A 261 -17.85 -5.48 -4.04
C VAL A 261 -18.32 -5.87 -2.63
N CYS A 262 -17.71 -5.27 -1.61
CA CYS A 262 -18.20 -5.28 -0.23
C CYS A 262 -19.29 -4.21 -0.09
N THR A 263 -20.56 -4.62 -0.06
CA THR A 263 -21.68 -3.69 0.15
C THR A 263 -22.15 -3.74 1.59
N ILE A 264 -22.79 -2.66 2.04
CA ILE A 264 -23.54 -2.67 3.29
C ILE A 264 -24.72 -3.64 3.12
N PRO A 265 -24.95 -4.60 4.05
CA PRO A 265 -26.08 -5.50 3.96
C PRO A 265 -27.41 -4.72 3.98
N LEU A 266 -28.31 -5.01 3.03
CA LEU A 266 -29.65 -4.39 2.99
C LEU A 266 -30.47 -4.69 4.26
N SER A 267 -30.20 -5.82 4.91
CA SER A 267 -30.85 -6.25 6.15
C SER A 267 -30.26 -5.66 7.43
N ARG A 268 -29.29 -4.72 7.34
CA ARG A 268 -28.52 -4.26 8.51
C ARG A 268 -29.36 -3.52 9.57
N GLY A 269 -30.33 -2.71 9.15
CA GLY A 269 -31.13 -1.88 10.05
C GLY A 269 -30.33 -0.78 10.77
N ASP A 270 -30.87 -0.31 11.89
CA ASP A 270 -30.31 0.77 12.71
C ASP A 270 -29.10 0.32 13.55
N PRO A 271 -28.16 1.23 13.88
CA PRO A 271 -27.03 0.91 14.73
C PRO A 271 -27.48 0.45 16.12
N PRO A 272 -26.74 -0.46 16.78
CA PRO A 272 -26.99 -0.85 18.15
C PRO A 272 -27.11 0.38 19.06
N LYS A 273 -28.05 0.34 20.00
CA LYS A 273 -28.20 1.39 21.02
C LYS A 273 -27.36 1.06 22.23
N LYS A 274 -26.62 2.05 22.75
CA LYS A 274 -25.82 1.86 23.95
C LYS A 274 -26.74 1.60 25.14
N PRO A 275 -26.61 0.46 25.87
CA PRO A 275 -27.45 0.19 27.01
C PRO A 275 -27.14 1.19 28.14
N LEU A 276 -28.18 1.67 28.82
CA LEU A 276 -28.05 2.58 29.96
C LEU A 276 -27.32 1.91 31.14
N VAL A 277 -27.57 0.61 31.31
CA VAL A 277 -26.94 -0.22 32.33
C VAL A 277 -26.05 -1.25 31.63
N PRO A 278 -24.75 -1.32 31.95
CA PRO A 278 -23.89 -2.38 31.45
C PRO A 278 -24.47 -3.76 31.78
N SER A 279 -24.37 -4.72 30.86
CA SER A 279 -24.92 -6.08 31.05
C SER A 279 -24.29 -6.85 32.21
N GLY A 280 -23.17 -6.38 32.75
CA GLY A 280 -22.47 -6.96 33.88
C GLY A 280 -21.09 -6.31 34.11
N PRO A 281 -20.41 -6.62 35.22
CA PRO A 281 -19.05 -6.19 35.45
C PRO A 281 -18.09 -6.81 34.43
N ARG A 282 -16.98 -6.13 34.15
CA ARG A 282 -15.90 -6.70 33.33
C ARG A 282 -15.10 -7.67 34.19
N ILE A 283 -15.30 -8.96 33.95
CA ILE A 283 -14.55 -10.01 34.64
C ILE A 283 -13.24 -10.23 33.90
N LYS A 284 -12.13 -10.11 34.62
CA LYS A 284 -10.81 -10.58 34.18
C LYS A 284 -10.34 -11.58 35.24
N SER A 285 -10.01 -12.79 34.81
CA SER A 285 -9.42 -13.79 35.69
C SER A 285 -7.96 -14.01 35.30
N ASN A 286 -7.10 -14.14 36.31
CA ASN A 286 -5.71 -14.57 36.17
C ASN A 286 -5.47 -15.89 36.93
N GLU A 287 -6.52 -16.69 37.11
CA GLU A 287 -6.44 -17.98 37.84
C GLU A 287 -5.42 -18.95 37.23
N GLN A 288 -5.20 -18.86 35.92
CA GLN A 288 -4.21 -19.67 35.21
C GLN A 288 -2.77 -19.17 35.38
N MET A 289 -2.57 -18.02 36.04
CA MET A 289 -1.26 -17.39 36.28
C MET A 289 -0.42 -17.17 35.00
N GLU A 290 -1.08 -17.05 33.85
CA GLU A 290 -0.43 -16.82 32.56
C GLU A 290 0.08 -15.38 32.45
N ILE A 291 1.38 -15.20 32.26
CA ILE A 291 1.98 -13.89 32.05
C ILE A 291 1.88 -13.52 30.57
N ILE A 292 0.75 -12.92 30.17
CA ILE A 292 0.55 -12.39 28.82
C ILE A 292 1.01 -10.94 28.76
N GLN A 293 2.25 -10.71 28.33
CA GLN A 293 2.72 -9.38 28.01
C GLN A 293 2.11 -8.92 26.68
N SER A 294 1.45 -7.77 26.67
CA SER A 294 0.88 -7.17 25.45
C SER A 294 1.41 -5.76 25.25
N ARG A 295 1.47 -5.33 23.98
CA ARG A 295 1.80 -3.94 23.65
C ARG A 295 0.58 -3.07 23.93
N SER A 296 0.79 -1.81 24.31
CA SER A 296 -0.31 -0.86 24.42
C SER A 296 -0.91 -0.60 23.04
N HIS A 297 -2.19 -0.93 22.87
CA HIS A 297 -2.95 -0.66 21.66
C HIS A 297 -3.89 0.54 21.88
N GLN A 298 -3.98 1.41 20.89
CA GLN A 298 -4.90 2.54 20.90
C GLN A 298 -6.25 2.15 20.28
N ASP A 299 -7.30 2.92 20.60
CA ASP A 299 -8.61 2.85 19.95
C ASP A 299 -9.27 1.45 19.99
N LEU A 300 -9.00 0.69 21.06
CA LEU A 300 -9.58 -0.62 21.30
C LEU A 300 -11.07 -0.53 21.67
N SER A 301 -11.81 -1.60 21.36
CA SER A 301 -13.17 -1.79 21.85
C SER A 301 -13.17 -1.87 23.36
N LYS A 302 -14.12 -1.19 24.00
CA LYS A 302 -14.19 -1.11 25.46
C LYS A 302 -15.07 -2.21 26.03
N ASP A 303 -16.23 -2.45 25.45
CA ASP A 303 -17.25 -3.35 25.97
C ASP A 303 -17.99 -4.11 24.86
N LYS A 304 -18.96 -4.93 25.27
CA LYS A 304 -19.79 -5.70 24.35
C LYS A 304 -20.56 -4.82 23.36
N TYR A 305 -20.97 -3.62 23.78
CA TYR A 305 -21.61 -2.67 22.88
C TYR A 305 -20.67 -2.23 21.75
N ASP A 306 -19.41 -1.92 22.06
CA ASP A 306 -18.41 -1.61 21.03
C ASP A 306 -18.13 -2.80 20.11
N ALA A 307 -18.22 -4.04 20.61
CA ALA A 307 -18.11 -5.26 19.79
C ALA A 307 -19.31 -5.43 18.84
N ASP A 308 -20.54 -5.18 19.31
CA ASP A 308 -21.74 -5.18 18.48
C ASP A 308 -21.71 -4.03 17.45
N LEU A 309 -21.19 -2.86 17.84
CA LEU A 309 -21.00 -1.72 16.95
C LEU A 309 -19.94 -1.99 15.88
N PHE A 310 -18.86 -2.70 16.24
CA PHE A 310 -17.86 -3.15 15.29
C PHE A 310 -18.49 -4.08 14.23
N ASP A 311 -19.29 -5.06 14.64
CA ASP A 311 -20.01 -5.92 13.70
C ASP A 311 -20.94 -5.12 12.79
N TYR A 312 -21.69 -4.17 13.35
CA TYR A 312 -22.61 -3.32 12.58
C TYR A 312 -21.92 -2.57 11.42
N TYR A 313 -20.77 -1.93 11.71
CA TYR A 313 -20.06 -1.15 10.70
C TYR A 313 -19.19 -2.00 9.78
N ALA A 314 -18.59 -3.07 10.29
CA ALA A 314 -17.60 -3.86 9.56
C ALA A 314 -18.21 -5.01 8.75
N THR A 315 -19.44 -5.45 9.06
CA THR A 315 -20.12 -6.50 8.29
C THR A 315 -20.45 -6.01 6.89
N SER A 316 -20.08 -6.81 5.89
CA SER A 316 -20.34 -6.57 4.48
C SER A 316 -21.05 -7.76 3.87
N GLN A 317 -21.94 -7.51 2.91
CA GLN A 317 -22.43 -8.50 1.96
C GLN A 317 -21.54 -8.43 0.72
N LEU A 318 -21.03 -9.57 0.23
CA LEU A 318 -20.30 -9.58 -1.03
C LEU A 318 -21.26 -9.65 -2.20
N VAL A 319 -20.97 -8.87 -3.23
CA VAL A 319 -21.80 -8.72 -4.42
C VAL A 319 -20.92 -8.74 -5.66
N LEU A 320 -21.15 -9.67 -6.58
CA LEU A 320 -20.64 -9.63 -7.94
C LEU A 320 -21.50 -8.67 -8.74
N ALA A 321 -20.88 -7.61 -9.26
CA ALA A 321 -21.52 -6.57 -10.04
C ALA A 321 -20.82 -6.42 -11.38
N SER A 322 -21.56 -6.65 -12.46
CA SER A 322 -21.07 -6.54 -13.83
C SER A 322 -21.40 -5.17 -14.43
N LEU A 323 -20.61 -4.74 -15.42
CA LEU A 323 -20.78 -3.45 -16.08
C LEU A 323 -22.11 -3.35 -16.85
N ASP A 324 -22.71 -4.47 -17.24
CA ASP A 324 -24.04 -4.54 -17.86
C ASP A 324 -25.19 -4.26 -16.87
N GLY A 325 -24.91 -4.21 -15.57
CA GLY A 325 -25.90 -4.02 -14.51
C GLY A 325 -26.33 -5.32 -13.82
N SER A 326 -25.80 -6.48 -14.23
CA SER A 326 -26.07 -7.76 -13.58
C SER A 326 -25.47 -7.80 -12.17
N VAL A 327 -26.26 -8.24 -11.18
CA VAL A 327 -25.87 -8.29 -9.77
C VAL A 327 -26.15 -9.68 -9.18
N LYS A 328 -25.19 -10.23 -8.45
CA LYS A 328 -25.30 -11.54 -7.77
C LYS A 328 -24.70 -11.49 -6.37
N LEU A 329 -25.44 -11.94 -5.36
CA LEU A 329 -24.92 -12.08 -3.99
C LEU A 329 -23.93 -13.25 -3.90
N VAL A 330 -22.87 -13.07 -3.12
CA VAL A 330 -21.83 -14.08 -2.86
C VAL A 330 -21.68 -14.29 -1.36
N GLY A 331 -21.87 -15.53 -0.90
CA GLY A 331 -21.76 -15.87 0.52
C GLY A 331 -22.77 -15.15 1.43
N SER A 332 -22.70 -15.44 2.73
CA SER A 332 -23.48 -14.76 3.77
C SER A 332 -22.77 -13.49 4.24
N PRO A 333 -23.48 -12.48 4.77
CA PRO A 333 -22.85 -11.32 5.39
C PRO A 333 -21.82 -11.71 6.44
N ALA A 334 -20.63 -11.11 6.37
CA ALA A 334 -19.56 -11.33 7.34
C ALA A 334 -18.62 -10.11 7.40
N VAL A 335 -17.74 -10.06 8.39
CA VAL A 335 -16.67 -9.05 8.47
C VAL A 335 -15.55 -9.45 7.50
N TYR A 336 -15.76 -9.17 6.22
CA TYR A 336 -14.76 -9.40 5.18
C TYR A 336 -13.63 -8.37 5.28
N THR A 337 -12.39 -8.86 5.27
CA THR A 337 -11.20 -8.03 5.51
C THR A 337 -10.26 -7.97 4.33
N SER A 338 -10.29 -8.97 3.45
CA SER A 338 -9.44 -8.99 2.26
C SER A 338 -10.08 -9.81 1.13
N LEU A 339 -9.99 -9.28 -0.08
CA LEU A 339 -10.46 -9.89 -1.33
C LEU A 339 -9.28 -9.96 -2.32
N GLU A 340 -8.84 -11.16 -2.69
CA GLU A 340 -7.69 -11.33 -3.58
C GLU A 340 -8.01 -12.31 -4.73
N PRO A 341 -8.33 -11.81 -5.94
CA PRO A 341 -8.47 -12.64 -7.13
C PRO A 341 -7.16 -13.32 -7.50
N SER A 342 -7.24 -14.56 -8.01
CA SER A 342 -6.09 -15.28 -8.52
C SER A 342 -5.55 -14.65 -9.82
N PRO A 343 -4.27 -14.83 -10.16
CA PRO A 343 -3.67 -14.23 -11.36
C PRO A 343 -4.34 -14.64 -12.69
N ASP A 344 -4.95 -15.82 -12.73
CA ASP A 344 -5.72 -16.36 -13.85
C ASP A 344 -7.23 -16.09 -13.75
N LYS A 345 -7.68 -15.39 -12.70
CA LYS A 345 -9.06 -14.92 -12.52
C LYS A 345 -10.09 -16.05 -12.32
N ASN A 346 -9.64 -17.25 -11.96
CA ASN A 346 -10.51 -18.41 -11.73
C ASN A 346 -10.98 -18.51 -10.28
N TYR A 347 -10.20 -17.97 -9.34
CA TYR A 347 -10.49 -18.07 -7.91
C TYR A 347 -10.33 -16.73 -7.21
N ILE A 348 -10.86 -16.68 -5.99
CA ILE A 348 -10.79 -15.53 -5.10
C ILE A 348 -10.48 -16.05 -3.71
N LYS A 349 -9.37 -15.59 -3.14
CA LYS A 349 -9.04 -15.80 -1.74
C LYS A 349 -9.74 -14.71 -0.92
N ILE A 350 -10.60 -15.13 0.00
CA ILE A 350 -11.42 -14.24 0.83
C ILE A 350 -11.08 -14.45 2.30
N CYS A 351 -10.83 -13.36 3.01
CA CYS A 351 -10.52 -13.39 4.43
C CYS A 351 -11.62 -12.73 5.24
N SER A 352 -12.07 -13.37 6.31
CA SER A 352 -13.10 -12.83 7.20
C SER A 352 -12.71 -12.95 8.68
N ILE A 353 -13.17 -11.99 9.47
CA ILE A 353 -13.04 -11.97 10.93
C ILE A 353 -14.31 -12.52 11.57
N HIS A 354 -14.17 -13.23 12.70
CA HIS A 354 -15.27 -13.79 13.46
C HIS A 354 -15.08 -13.59 14.96
N ARG A 355 -16.18 -13.68 15.73
CA ARG A 355 -16.15 -13.72 17.19
C ARG A 355 -15.43 -14.99 17.69
N PRO A 356 -14.88 -14.99 18.91
CA PRO A 356 -14.86 -13.90 19.89
C PRO A 356 -13.88 -12.78 19.54
N TYR A 357 -14.26 -11.54 19.89
CA TYR A 357 -13.38 -10.37 19.80
C TYR A 357 -12.65 -10.14 21.11
N SER A 358 -11.47 -9.55 21.01
CA SER A 358 -10.69 -9.12 22.15
C SER A 358 -10.88 -7.63 22.42
N PHE A 359 -10.81 -7.27 23.70
CA PHE A 359 -10.79 -5.90 24.21
C PHE A 359 -9.38 -5.44 24.58
N THR A 360 -8.36 -6.27 24.34
CA THR A 360 -6.95 -6.02 24.69
C THR A 360 -6.05 -5.87 23.46
N VAL A 361 -6.45 -6.44 22.32
CA VAL A 361 -5.72 -6.38 21.06
C VAL A 361 -6.60 -5.85 19.93
N SER A 362 -5.97 -5.32 18.87
CA SER A 362 -6.69 -4.82 17.70
C SER A 362 -7.25 -5.95 16.82
N CYS A 363 -8.14 -5.61 15.89
CA CYS A 363 -8.85 -6.56 15.03
C CYS A 363 -7.92 -7.46 14.19
N GLY A 364 -6.68 -7.03 13.93
CA GLY A 364 -5.67 -7.85 13.24
C GLY A 364 -5.30 -9.14 13.99
N ARG A 365 -5.63 -9.23 15.29
CA ARG A 365 -5.41 -10.42 16.13
C ARG A 365 -6.67 -11.23 16.41
N PHE A 366 -7.83 -10.80 15.90
CA PHE A 366 -9.09 -11.54 16.06
C PHE A 366 -9.07 -12.87 15.30
N PRO A 367 -9.99 -13.80 15.61
CA PRO A 367 -10.17 -15.01 14.83
C PRO A 367 -10.39 -14.70 13.35
N ARG A 368 -9.67 -15.40 12.47
CA ARG A 368 -9.70 -15.17 11.03
C ARG A 368 -9.91 -16.48 10.29
N LYS A 369 -10.85 -16.49 9.35
CA LYS A 369 -10.98 -17.54 8.33
C LYS A 369 -10.37 -17.07 7.03
N VAL A 370 -9.69 -17.97 6.34
CA VAL A 370 -9.20 -17.74 4.99
C VAL A 370 -9.84 -18.81 4.11
N ASN A 371 -10.72 -18.37 3.23
CA ASN A 371 -11.51 -19.23 2.37
C ASN A 371 -11.14 -19.01 0.92
N LEU A 372 -11.24 -20.08 0.14
CA LEU A 372 -11.07 -20.06 -1.29
C LEU A 372 -12.44 -20.20 -1.96
N TRP A 373 -12.70 -19.34 -2.93
CA TRP A 373 -13.92 -19.28 -3.70
C TRP A 373 -13.59 -19.30 -5.18
N THR A 374 -14.52 -19.79 -6.00
CA THR A 374 -14.45 -19.62 -7.45
C THR A 374 -14.78 -18.17 -7.84
N ALA A 375 -14.37 -17.76 -9.03
CA ALA A 375 -14.64 -16.43 -9.57
C ALA A 375 -16.14 -16.11 -9.74
N ASP A 376 -16.99 -17.13 -9.93
CA ASP A 376 -18.44 -17.00 -9.97
C ASP A 376 -19.10 -16.93 -8.57
N GLY A 377 -18.30 -16.97 -7.50
CA GLY A 377 -18.76 -16.78 -6.13
C GLY A 377 -19.28 -18.05 -5.44
N LYS A 378 -18.79 -19.23 -5.82
CA LYS A 378 -19.07 -20.48 -5.10
C LYS A 378 -17.95 -20.77 -4.10
N PHE A 379 -18.32 -21.22 -2.91
CA PHE A 379 -17.35 -21.64 -1.90
C PHE A 379 -16.66 -22.92 -2.36
N LEU A 380 -15.34 -22.98 -2.26
CA LEU A 380 -14.55 -24.13 -2.67
C LEU A 380 -14.01 -24.88 -1.44
N ARG A 381 -13.13 -24.24 -0.65
CA ARG A 381 -12.56 -24.82 0.59
C ARG A 381 -12.09 -23.77 1.57
N GLU A 382 -11.97 -24.15 2.84
CA GLU A 382 -11.29 -23.34 3.87
C GLU A 382 -9.78 -23.65 3.82
N LEU A 383 -8.93 -22.63 3.66
CA LEU A 383 -7.47 -22.75 3.62
C LEU A 383 -6.86 -22.83 5.01
N CYS A 384 -7.42 -22.06 5.96
CA CYS A 384 -7.12 -22.15 7.38
C CYS A 384 -8.13 -21.36 8.24
N TYR A 385 -8.25 -21.79 9.49
CA TYR A 385 -8.78 -21.00 10.60
C TYR A 385 -7.64 -20.59 11.54
N LEU A 386 -7.55 -19.31 11.85
CA LEU A 386 -6.59 -18.76 12.82
C LEU A 386 -7.37 -18.34 14.07
N PRO A 387 -7.13 -18.94 15.26
CA PRO A 387 -7.84 -18.62 16.51
C PRO A 387 -7.37 -17.28 17.10
N LEU A 388 -8.17 -16.67 17.99
CA LEU A 388 -7.84 -15.40 18.66
C LEU A 388 -6.40 -15.42 19.21
N ALA A 389 -5.62 -14.37 18.94
CA ALA A 389 -4.19 -14.34 19.23
C ALA A 389 -3.82 -13.24 20.24
N GLU A 390 -4.27 -13.37 21.48
CA GLU A 390 -3.86 -12.46 22.58
C GLU A 390 -2.45 -12.77 23.10
N ASP A 391 -2.00 -14.01 22.92
CA ASP A 391 -0.80 -14.62 23.51
C ASP A 391 0.48 -14.42 22.69
N ILE A 392 0.47 -13.68 21.58
CA ILE A 392 1.68 -13.47 20.78
C ILE A 392 2.74 -12.73 21.62
N PRO A 393 3.92 -13.35 21.87
CA PRO A 393 4.95 -12.74 22.71
C PRO A 393 5.40 -11.37 22.19
N ILE A 394 5.78 -10.46 23.10
CA ILE A 394 6.23 -9.11 22.73
C ILE A 394 7.63 -9.07 22.10
N THR A 395 8.39 -10.16 22.25
CA THR A 395 9.72 -10.34 21.67
C THR A 395 9.66 -9.99 20.18
N HIS A 396 10.60 -9.17 19.73
CA HIS A 396 10.67 -8.84 18.31
C HIS A 396 10.80 -10.12 17.49
N ASN A 397 10.11 -10.16 16.35
CA ASN A 397 9.98 -11.31 15.46
C ASN A 397 9.08 -12.44 15.96
N SER A 398 8.41 -12.32 17.10
CA SER A 398 7.32 -13.24 17.44
C SER A 398 6.11 -12.99 16.53
N VAL A 399 5.43 -14.07 16.16
CA VAL A 399 4.35 -14.09 15.17
C VAL A 399 3.21 -14.98 15.62
N ARG A 400 2.06 -14.87 14.97
CA ARG A 400 0.90 -15.73 15.21
C ARG A 400 1.20 -17.17 14.77
N LYS A 401 0.71 -18.16 15.51
CA LYS A 401 0.73 -19.58 15.14
C LYS A 401 -0.12 -19.85 13.88
N GLY A 402 0.22 -20.92 13.15
CA GLY A 402 -0.50 -21.37 11.94
C GLY A 402 -0.01 -20.73 10.64
N LYS A 403 -0.81 -20.87 9.57
CA LYS A 403 -0.50 -20.33 8.23
C LYS A 403 -0.47 -18.81 8.27
N ARG A 404 0.66 -18.21 7.88
CA ARG A 404 0.87 -16.76 7.79
C ARG A 404 1.14 -16.34 6.36
N SER A 405 0.93 -15.04 6.09
CA SER A 405 1.30 -14.42 4.81
C SER A 405 0.77 -15.18 3.59
N ILE A 406 -0.45 -15.74 3.70
CA ILE A 406 -1.09 -16.50 2.62
C ILE A 406 -1.36 -15.53 1.47
N GLN A 407 -0.86 -15.82 0.28
CA GLN A 407 -0.97 -14.97 -0.91
C GLN A 407 -0.95 -15.80 -2.18
N TRP A 408 -1.35 -15.19 -3.30
CA TRP A 408 -1.10 -15.77 -4.62
C TRP A 408 0.34 -15.56 -5.05
N ARG A 409 0.89 -16.56 -5.75
CA ARG A 409 2.13 -16.40 -6.51
C ARG A 409 1.87 -15.51 -7.73
N ALA A 410 2.41 -14.30 -7.73
CA ALA A 410 2.01 -13.25 -8.68
C ALA A 410 2.32 -13.56 -10.16
N ASP A 411 3.29 -14.44 -10.41
CA ASP A 411 3.75 -14.84 -11.75
C ASP A 411 3.13 -16.15 -12.27
N LYS A 412 2.38 -16.90 -11.44
CA LYS A 412 1.86 -18.23 -11.78
C LYS A 412 0.33 -18.31 -11.56
N PRO A 413 -0.44 -18.94 -12.46
CA PRO A 413 -1.88 -19.10 -12.28
C PRO A 413 -2.20 -19.89 -11.01
N SER A 414 -3.25 -19.50 -10.29
CA SER A 414 -3.89 -20.27 -9.21
C SER A 414 -2.95 -21.00 -8.23
N THR A 415 -1.81 -20.42 -7.88
CA THR A 415 -0.83 -21.04 -6.97
C THR A 415 -0.77 -20.24 -5.67
N LEU A 416 -1.11 -20.88 -4.56
CA LEU A 416 -1.07 -20.32 -3.21
C LEU A 416 0.31 -20.49 -2.59
N VAL A 417 0.73 -19.50 -1.81
CA VAL A 417 1.97 -19.52 -1.04
C VAL A 417 1.68 -19.01 0.36
N TRP A 418 2.24 -19.67 1.38
CA TRP A 418 2.15 -19.24 2.77
C TRP A 418 3.42 -19.61 3.54
N VAL A 419 3.49 -19.14 4.78
CA VAL A 419 4.64 -19.36 5.65
C VAL A 419 4.18 -19.92 7.00
N GLU A 420 4.89 -20.89 7.53
CA GLU A 420 4.67 -21.42 8.87
C GLU A 420 5.92 -21.28 9.74
N ALA A 421 5.71 -20.81 10.96
CA ALA A 421 6.75 -20.64 11.97
C ALA A 421 7.02 -21.98 12.68
N GLN A 422 8.26 -22.44 12.69
CA GLN A 422 8.67 -23.70 13.32
C GLN A 422 8.97 -23.55 14.82
N ASP A 423 9.13 -22.31 15.30
CA ASP A 423 9.30 -21.96 16.72
C ASP A 423 7.96 -21.76 17.45
N GLY A 424 6.86 -22.28 16.89
CA GLY A 424 5.51 -22.04 17.44
C GLY A 424 5.12 -20.55 17.47
N GLY A 425 5.84 -19.70 16.72
CA GLY A 425 5.66 -18.25 16.70
C GLY A 425 6.38 -17.48 17.82
N ASP A 426 7.11 -18.15 18.73
CA ASP A 426 7.90 -17.47 19.76
C ASP A 426 9.36 -17.33 19.33
N ALA A 427 9.79 -16.10 19.08
CA ALA A 427 11.17 -15.79 18.70
C ALA A 427 12.23 -16.09 19.79
N LYS A 428 11.83 -16.46 21.02
CA LYS A 428 12.76 -16.94 22.06
C LYS A 428 13.16 -18.41 21.89
N ILE A 429 12.35 -19.20 21.20
CA ILE A 429 12.63 -20.61 20.98
C ILE A 429 13.61 -20.71 19.81
N GLU A 430 14.76 -21.34 20.03
CA GLU A 430 15.78 -21.54 19.01
C GLU A 430 15.48 -22.80 18.21
N VAL A 431 15.28 -22.65 16.90
CA VAL A 431 15.02 -23.73 15.93
C VAL A 431 15.67 -23.37 14.59
N SER A 432 16.00 -24.38 13.79
CA SER A 432 16.39 -24.23 12.38
C SER A 432 15.80 -25.39 11.57
N PRO A 433 15.08 -25.11 10.46
CA PRO A 433 14.69 -23.78 9.97
C PRO A 433 13.67 -23.11 10.89
N ARG A 434 13.61 -21.78 10.89
CA ARG A 434 12.66 -21.00 11.69
C ARG A 434 11.34 -20.74 10.98
N ASP A 435 11.40 -20.44 9.69
CA ASP A 435 10.24 -20.27 8.85
C ASP A 435 10.35 -21.21 7.63
N ILE A 436 9.24 -21.84 7.27
CA ILE A 436 9.14 -22.65 6.06
C ILE A 436 8.07 -22.02 5.16
N ILE A 437 8.45 -21.77 3.91
CA ILE A 437 7.56 -21.27 2.86
C ILE A 437 7.02 -22.48 2.10
N TYR A 438 5.70 -22.58 2.04
CA TYR A 438 4.99 -23.64 1.32
C TYR A 438 4.30 -23.07 0.08
N THR A 439 4.13 -23.92 -0.92
CA THR A 439 3.37 -23.64 -2.12
C THR A 439 2.41 -24.79 -2.44
N GLU A 440 1.24 -24.47 -2.98
CA GLU A 440 0.20 -25.44 -3.33
C GLU A 440 -0.67 -24.86 -4.47
N PRO A 441 -1.14 -25.66 -5.44
CA PRO A 441 -2.20 -25.22 -6.34
C PRO A 441 -3.50 -24.91 -5.55
N ALA A 442 -4.35 -24.06 -6.13
CA ALA A 442 -5.66 -23.72 -5.58
C ALA A 442 -6.51 -24.98 -5.29
N GLU A 443 -6.47 -25.92 -6.23
CA GLU A 443 -7.07 -27.25 -6.18
C GLU A 443 -5.96 -28.31 -6.33
N PRO A 444 -5.41 -28.82 -5.21
CA PRO A 444 -4.47 -29.94 -5.23
C PRO A 444 -5.18 -31.24 -5.61
N LEU A 445 -4.41 -32.22 -6.12
CA LEU A 445 -4.91 -33.57 -6.27
C LEU A 445 -5.18 -34.20 -4.90
N GLU A 446 -6.06 -35.20 -4.86
CA GLU A 446 -6.39 -35.90 -3.63
C GLU A 446 -5.12 -36.51 -2.99
N ASN A 447 -4.88 -36.20 -1.72
CA ASN A 447 -3.68 -36.57 -0.93
C ASN A 447 -2.36 -35.88 -1.33
N GLU A 448 -2.36 -34.91 -2.24
CA GLU A 448 -1.19 -34.11 -2.55
C GLU A 448 -0.86 -33.17 -1.38
N GLN A 449 0.37 -33.25 -0.87
CA GLN A 449 0.83 -32.39 0.22
C GLN A 449 1.44 -31.10 -0.32
N PRO A 450 1.37 -29.98 0.43
CA PRO A 450 2.05 -28.75 0.07
C PRO A 450 3.56 -28.95 -0.13
N VAL A 451 4.11 -28.34 -1.18
CA VAL A 451 5.53 -28.40 -1.49
C VAL A 451 6.28 -27.34 -0.69
N VAL A 452 7.44 -27.70 -0.13
CA VAL A 452 8.34 -26.74 0.51
C VAL A 452 9.06 -25.93 -0.56
N LEU A 453 8.73 -24.65 -0.67
CA LEU A 453 9.35 -23.73 -1.61
C LEU A 453 10.75 -23.27 -1.12
N HIS A 454 10.86 -22.91 0.15
CA HIS A 454 12.12 -22.47 0.74
C HIS A 454 12.09 -22.55 2.28
N LYS A 455 13.25 -22.72 2.90
CA LYS A 455 13.45 -22.77 4.35
C LYS A 455 14.34 -21.60 4.76
N LEU A 456 13.97 -20.92 5.83
CA LEU A 456 14.61 -19.71 6.33
C LEU A 456 15.05 -19.89 7.78
N ASP A 457 16.24 -19.42 8.12
CA ASP A 457 16.76 -19.47 9.50
C ASP A 457 16.30 -18.28 10.36
N PHE A 458 15.85 -17.21 9.70
CA PHE A 458 15.26 -16.03 10.32
C PHE A 458 13.77 -15.88 9.94
N ARG A 459 13.18 -14.75 10.35
CA ARG A 459 11.75 -14.53 10.16
C ARG A 459 11.49 -13.98 8.75
N TYR A 460 10.59 -14.62 8.02
CA TYR A 460 10.12 -14.20 6.71
C TYR A 460 9.60 -12.76 6.71
N ARG A 461 9.99 -11.99 5.69
CA ARG A 461 9.62 -10.58 5.48
C ARG A 461 8.91 -10.29 4.16
N GLY A 462 8.86 -11.24 3.25
CA GLY A 462 8.17 -11.09 1.98
C GLY A 462 8.84 -11.87 0.87
N ILE A 463 8.23 -11.82 -0.29
CA ILE A 463 8.76 -12.38 -1.52
C ILE A 463 8.38 -11.46 -2.68
N SER A 464 9.32 -11.23 -3.59
CA SER A 464 9.09 -10.55 -4.86
C SER A 464 9.20 -11.57 -5.99
N TRP A 465 8.10 -11.75 -6.71
CA TRP A 465 7.99 -12.73 -7.79
C TRP A 465 8.51 -12.18 -9.11
N CYS A 466 9.24 -12.97 -9.91
CA CYS A 466 9.56 -12.66 -11.30
C CYS A 466 8.94 -13.68 -12.25
N ASP A 467 9.43 -14.92 -12.18
CA ASP A 467 9.05 -16.07 -13.01
C ASP A 467 9.45 -17.38 -12.30
N ASP A 468 9.28 -18.54 -12.95
CA ASP A 468 9.69 -19.85 -12.42
C ASP A 468 11.20 -19.98 -12.17
N LEU A 469 12.04 -19.13 -12.76
CA LEU A 469 13.49 -19.17 -12.61
C LEU A 469 14.00 -18.21 -11.53
N LEU A 470 13.22 -17.18 -11.17
CA LEU A 470 13.66 -16.13 -10.27
C LEU A 470 12.52 -15.64 -9.35
N ALA A 471 12.78 -15.67 -8.04
CA ALA A 471 12.09 -14.86 -7.05
C ALA A 471 13.08 -14.41 -5.96
N LEU A 472 12.77 -13.27 -5.33
CA LEU A 472 13.56 -12.73 -4.21
C LEU A 472 12.80 -12.95 -2.91
N VAL A 473 13.35 -13.74 -1.99
CA VAL A 473 12.79 -13.99 -0.66
C VAL A 473 13.54 -13.15 0.37
N TYR A 474 12.81 -12.44 1.22
CA TYR A 474 13.41 -11.60 2.26
C TYR A 474 13.21 -12.23 3.63
N GLU A 475 14.25 -12.24 4.43
CA GLU A 475 14.18 -12.57 5.85
C GLU A 475 14.93 -11.56 6.72
N SER A 476 14.55 -11.47 7.99
CA SER A 476 15.30 -10.65 8.92
C SER A 476 15.19 -11.09 10.37
N TRP A 477 16.23 -10.76 11.13
CA TRP A 477 16.32 -11.01 12.56
C TRP A 477 16.59 -9.72 13.34
N TYR A 478 15.62 -9.31 14.17
CA TYR A 478 15.73 -8.04 14.88
C TYR A 478 16.89 -8.02 15.88
N ARG A 479 17.15 -9.13 16.59
CA ARG A 479 18.15 -9.21 17.67
C ARG A 479 19.57 -8.98 17.15
N THR A 480 19.89 -9.51 15.97
CA THR A 480 21.21 -9.39 15.33
C THR A 480 21.24 -8.29 14.26
N ARG A 481 20.12 -7.61 14.03
CA ARG A 481 19.92 -6.68 12.91
C ARG A 481 20.14 -7.30 11.53
N LYS A 482 20.24 -8.62 11.43
CA LYS A 482 20.56 -9.29 10.19
C LYS A 482 19.38 -9.24 9.22
N VAL A 483 19.63 -8.85 7.98
CA VAL A 483 18.67 -8.92 6.87
C VAL A 483 19.32 -9.70 5.74
N GLN A 484 18.56 -10.64 5.17
CA GLN A 484 19.02 -11.44 4.05
C GLN A 484 18.00 -11.43 2.93
N THR A 485 18.51 -11.39 1.70
CA THR A 485 17.72 -11.57 0.48
C THR A 485 18.24 -12.80 -0.25
N TRP A 486 17.35 -13.75 -0.52
CA TRP A 486 17.63 -14.98 -1.24
C TRP A 486 17.11 -14.90 -2.66
N ILE A 487 17.87 -15.46 -3.58
CA ILE A 487 17.42 -15.81 -4.92
C ILE A 487 17.02 -17.27 -4.90
N ILE A 488 15.77 -17.53 -5.29
CA ILE A 488 15.24 -18.87 -5.48
C ILE A 488 14.73 -19.03 -6.91
N SER A 489 14.65 -20.29 -7.36
CA SER A 489 14.01 -20.67 -8.63
C SER A 489 12.72 -21.46 -8.33
N PRO A 490 11.56 -20.79 -8.22
CA PRO A 490 10.34 -21.41 -7.71
C PRO A 490 9.78 -22.58 -8.55
N GLY A 491 10.20 -22.71 -9.81
CA GLY A 491 9.78 -23.78 -10.71
C GLY A 491 10.75 -24.97 -10.77
N CYS A 492 11.87 -24.92 -10.04
CA CYS A 492 12.89 -25.97 -10.07
C CYS A 492 13.30 -26.37 -8.65
N GLU A 493 12.78 -27.48 -8.14
CA GLU A 493 13.06 -27.98 -6.79
C GLU A 493 14.53 -28.37 -6.57
N SER A 494 15.25 -28.75 -7.64
CA SER A 494 16.66 -29.12 -7.57
C SER A 494 17.61 -27.92 -7.59
N ALA A 495 17.13 -26.72 -7.93
CA ALA A 495 17.94 -25.52 -7.94
C ALA A 495 18.24 -25.07 -6.51
N SER A 496 19.52 -24.99 -6.15
CA SER A 496 19.93 -24.53 -4.82
C SER A 496 19.72 -23.02 -4.68
N PRO A 497 18.98 -22.55 -3.65
CA PRO A 497 18.88 -21.13 -3.32
C PRO A 497 20.26 -20.50 -3.10
N ARG A 498 20.43 -19.24 -3.50
CA ARG A 498 21.65 -18.46 -3.23
C ARG A 498 21.34 -17.16 -2.49
N ILE A 499 22.26 -16.71 -1.65
CA ILE A 499 22.14 -15.42 -0.96
C ILE A 499 22.57 -14.31 -1.93
N LEU A 500 21.70 -13.32 -2.12
CA LEU A 500 21.98 -12.10 -2.87
C LEU A 500 22.55 -11.00 -1.97
N VAL A 501 21.95 -10.86 -0.79
CA VAL A 501 22.29 -9.81 0.17
C VAL A 501 22.35 -10.43 1.55
N ASP A 502 23.44 -10.16 2.27
CA ASP A 502 23.56 -10.41 3.71
C ASP A 502 24.18 -9.17 4.36
N ARG A 503 23.37 -8.44 5.13
CA ARG A 503 23.81 -7.19 5.76
C ARG A 503 23.12 -6.94 7.11
N SER A 504 23.59 -5.91 7.81
CA SER A 504 22.87 -5.32 8.94
C SER A 504 21.80 -4.35 8.42
N SER A 505 20.61 -4.36 9.02
CA SER A 505 19.54 -3.39 8.77
C SER A 505 19.92 -1.96 9.17
N GLU A 506 20.89 -1.81 10.08
CA GLU A 506 21.39 -0.52 10.53
C GLU A 506 22.42 0.07 9.55
N ASP A 507 23.03 -0.75 8.71
CA ASP A 507 23.86 -0.29 7.61
C ASP A 507 22.97 0.13 6.44
N VAL A 508 22.52 1.38 6.49
CA VAL A 508 21.67 1.99 5.46
C VAL A 508 22.45 2.42 4.22
N TYR A 509 23.78 2.48 4.28
CA TYR A 509 24.64 2.90 3.16
C TYR A 509 24.87 1.74 2.18
N SER A 510 24.92 0.51 2.66
CA SER A 510 24.99 -0.69 1.82
C SER A 510 23.62 -1.22 1.37
N ASP A 511 22.53 -0.45 1.54
CA ASP A 511 21.20 -0.88 1.14
C ASP A 511 21.06 -0.93 -0.40
N PRO A 512 20.96 -2.12 -1.03
CA PRO A 512 20.84 -2.23 -2.48
C PRO A 512 19.47 -1.79 -2.99
N GLY A 513 18.57 -1.40 -2.09
CA GLY A 513 17.22 -0.96 -2.41
C GLY A 513 16.27 -2.12 -2.62
N SER A 514 15.25 -1.91 -3.44
CA SER A 514 14.19 -2.90 -3.70
C SER A 514 13.96 -3.04 -5.20
N PRO A 515 13.57 -4.25 -5.67
CA PRO A 515 13.32 -4.47 -7.08
C PRO A 515 12.17 -3.58 -7.58
N VAL A 516 12.35 -3.02 -8.76
CA VAL A 516 11.27 -2.35 -9.48
C VAL A 516 10.29 -3.41 -9.96
N LEU A 517 9.02 -3.21 -9.66
CA LEU A 517 7.94 -4.09 -10.06
C LEU A 517 7.17 -3.52 -11.25
N ARG A 518 6.56 -4.43 -12.01
CA ARG A 518 5.84 -4.16 -13.24
C ARG A 518 4.52 -4.92 -13.21
N ARG A 519 3.44 -4.28 -13.64
CA ARG A 519 2.16 -4.97 -13.83
C ARG A 519 2.23 -5.97 -14.98
N THR A 520 1.67 -7.15 -14.77
CA THR A 520 1.45 -8.19 -15.78
C THR A 520 0.12 -7.95 -16.50
N ARG A 521 -0.13 -8.69 -17.59
CA ARG A 521 -1.45 -8.71 -18.26
C ARG A 521 -2.57 -9.26 -17.35
N SER A 522 -2.19 -10.00 -16.32
CA SER A 522 -3.08 -10.54 -15.28
C SER A 522 -3.41 -9.53 -14.18
N GLY A 523 -2.84 -8.32 -14.19
CA GLY A 523 -3.05 -7.30 -13.17
C GLY A 523 -2.17 -7.44 -11.92
N THR A 524 -1.41 -8.53 -11.82
CA THR A 524 -0.43 -8.78 -10.74
C THR A 524 0.85 -7.99 -10.96
N SER A 525 1.69 -7.87 -9.91
CA SER A 525 2.98 -7.18 -10.01
C SER A 525 4.14 -8.15 -9.86
N VAL A 526 5.06 -8.14 -10.82
CA VAL A 526 6.27 -8.98 -10.85
C VAL A 526 7.51 -8.13 -11.09
N ILE A 527 8.70 -8.64 -10.77
CA ILE A 527 9.99 -7.95 -10.96
C ILE A 527 10.19 -7.58 -12.44
N VAL A 528 10.77 -6.39 -12.68
CA VAL A 528 11.27 -6.01 -14.00
C VAL A 528 12.58 -6.77 -14.27
N LYS A 529 12.51 -7.72 -15.20
CA LYS A 529 13.67 -8.43 -15.74
C LYS A 529 14.09 -7.80 -17.06
N ILE A 530 15.36 -7.47 -17.18
CA ILE A 530 15.99 -6.88 -18.37
C ILE A 530 16.98 -7.91 -18.93
N LYS A 531 16.89 -8.13 -20.24
CA LYS A 531 17.91 -8.85 -21.00
C LYS A 531 18.58 -7.82 -21.90
N LYS A 532 19.91 -7.72 -21.84
CA LYS A 532 20.66 -6.93 -22.80
C LYS A 532 20.92 -7.76 -24.04
N GLU A 533 20.82 -7.15 -25.22
CA GLU A 533 21.14 -7.83 -26.47
C GLU A 533 22.63 -8.20 -26.49
N GLY A 534 22.94 -9.48 -26.75
CA GLY A 534 24.31 -9.98 -26.82
C GLY A 534 24.96 -10.38 -25.50
N GLU A 535 24.26 -10.24 -24.35
CA GLU A 535 24.73 -10.73 -23.05
C GLU A 535 23.81 -11.85 -22.53
N GLU A 536 24.39 -12.92 -21.98
CA GLU A 536 23.62 -14.03 -21.37
C GLU A 536 23.12 -13.72 -19.94
N GLY A 537 23.54 -12.57 -19.39
CA GLY A 537 23.19 -12.12 -18.04
C GLY A 537 21.70 -11.83 -17.85
N THR A 538 21.19 -12.13 -16.65
CA THR A 538 19.84 -11.71 -16.24
C THR A 538 19.98 -10.46 -15.38
N TYR A 539 19.36 -9.35 -15.80
CA TYR A 539 19.43 -8.10 -15.05
C TYR A 539 18.08 -7.74 -14.41
N VAL A 540 18.12 -7.11 -13.24
CA VAL A 540 16.93 -6.53 -12.58
C VAL A 540 17.16 -5.07 -12.26
N LEU A 541 16.09 -4.28 -12.24
CA LEU A 541 16.16 -2.90 -11.78
C LEU A 541 15.96 -2.84 -10.27
N LEU A 542 16.88 -2.20 -9.56
CA LEU A 542 16.75 -1.89 -8.14
C LEU A 542 16.59 -0.38 -7.96
N LYS A 543 15.78 0.04 -6.99
CA LYS A 543 15.65 1.44 -6.59
C LYS A 543 15.74 1.60 -5.09
N GLY A 544 16.37 2.69 -4.65
CA GLY A 544 16.57 2.95 -3.23
C GLY A 544 16.67 4.44 -2.93
N LYS A 545 16.73 4.77 -1.64
CA LYS A 545 16.98 6.15 -1.17
C LYS A 545 18.43 6.59 -1.35
N GLY A 546 19.36 5.63 -1.47
CA GLY A 546 20.80 5.85 -1.56
C GLY A 546 21.32 6.75 -0.45
N ALA A 547 21.22 6.28 0.80
CA ALA A 547 21.73 7.06 1.92
C ALA A 547 23.26 7.23 1.79
N THR A 548 23.75 8.45 1.93
CA THR A 548 25.18 8.81 1.92
C THR A 548 25.47 9.80 3.05
N PRO A 549 26.76 10.04 3.38
CA PRO A 549 27.14 11.10 4.32
C PRO A 549 26.66 12.50 3.91
N GLN A 550 26.43 12.75 2.62
CA GLN A 550 25.91 14.01 2.07
C GLN A 550 24.38 14.10 2.08
N GLY A 551 23.69 13.03 2.52
CA GLY A 551 22.25 12.91 2.50
C GLY A 551 21.76 11.80 1.57
N ASN A 552 20.46 11.76 1.31
CA ASN A 552 19.87 10.76 0.43
C ASN A 552 20.09 11.14 -1.04
N ILE A 553 20.68 10.23 -1.81
CA ILE A 553 20.85 10.31 -3.26
C ILE A 553 20.09 9.13 -3.88
N PRO A 554 18.79 9.29 -4.20
CA PRO A 554 17.98 8.21 -4.75
C PRO A 554 18.59 7.68 -6.06
N PHE A 555 18.54 6.36 -6.23
CA PHE A 555 19.14 5.69 -7.38
C PHE A 555 18.15 4.74 -8.09
N LEU A 556 18.48 4.41 -9.33
CA LEU A 556 17.87 3.38 -10.13
C LEU A 556 19.00 2.58 -10.80
N ASP A 557 19.29 1.41 -10.27
CA ASP A 557 20.45 0.61 -10.65
C ASP A 557 20.03 -0.60 -11.47
N LEU A 558 20.85 -0.94 -12.47
CA LEU A 558 20.75 -2.19 -13.20
C LEU A 558 21.66 -3.22 -12.55
N PHE A 559 21.06 -4.20 -11.87
CA PHE A 559 21.77 -5.20 -11.08
C PHE A 559 21.86 -6.53 -11.83
N ASP A 560 23.06 -7.12 -11.87
CA ASP A 560 23.30 -8.43 -12.49
C ASP A 560 22.95 -9.57 -11.53
N MET A 561 22.09 -10.49 -11.97
CA MET A 561 21.61 -11.62 -11.19
C MET A 561 22.39 -12.91 -11.43
N GLN A 562 23.60 -12.85 -11.98
CA GLN A 562 24.52 -13.99 -11.97
C GLN A 562 25.37 -14.07 -10.70
#